data_AF-A0A523U9C9-F1
#
_entry.id   AF-A0A523U9C9-F1
#
_cell.length_a   1.000
_cell.length_b   1.000
_cell.length_c   1.000
_cell.angle_alpha   90.00
_cell.angle_beta   90.00
_cell.angle_gamma   90.00
#
_symmetry.space_group_name_H-M   'P 1'
#
loop_
_entity.id
_entity.type
_entity.pdbx_description
1 polymer ?
#
loop_
_entity_poly.entity_id
_entity_poly.type
_entity_poly.pdbx_seq_one_letter_code
_entity_poly.pdbx_strand_id
1 'polypeptide(L)'
;MFYHGAEMEQLEYKDEGCDLFPSCLHCPLPRCRYDEQRRQTAKELRNEEMLHLHEKEGLKIEELAERFGVSKRTVYRIIGRNHE
;
A
#
# COMPACT_ATOMS: atom_id res chain seq x y z
N MET A 1 3.91 -48.24 9.61
CA MET A 1 2.66 -47.50 9.79
C MET A 1 3.01 -46.07 10.13
N PHE A 2 2.54 -45.19 9.26
CA PHE A 2 2.61 -43.74 9.25
C PHE A 2 2.23 -43.13 10.60
N TYR A 3 3.00 -42.15 11.08
CA TYR A 3 2.53 -40.87 11.62
C TYR A 3 3.73 -39.92 11.62
N HIS A 4 3.97 -39.23 10.50
CA HIS A 4 4.64 -37.93 10.56
C HIS A 4 3.60 -36.96 11.12
N GLY A 5 3.55 -36.86 12.45
CA GLY A 5 2.76 -35.84 13.13
C GLY A 5 3.39 -34.49 12.82
N ALA A 6 2.76 -33.72 11.94
CA ALA A 6 3.08 -32.31 11.77
C ALA A 6 2.77 -31.61 13.11
N GLU A 7 3.81 -31.21 13.85
CA GLU A 7 3.69 -30.29 14.96
C GLU A 7 3.09 -28.99 14.41
N MET A 8 1.81 -28.74 14.76
CA MET A 8 1.20 -27.45 14.54
C MET A 8 1.90 -26.47 15.46
N GLU A 9 2.81 -25.66 14.92
CA GLU A 9 3.32 -24.48 15.62
C GLU A 9 2.11 -23.62 16.01
N GLN A 10 1.80 -23.61 17.30
CA GLN A 10 0.86 -22.65 17.87
C GLN A 10 1.54 -21.29 17.73
N LEU A 11 1.22 -20.57 16.65
CA LEU A 11 1.56 -19.16 16.52
C LEU A 11 0.88 -18.42 17.67
N GLU A 12 1.58 -18.27 18.79
CA GLU A 12 1.12 -17.48 19.92
C GLU A 12 0.99 -16.03 19.47
N TYR A 13 -0.26 -15.56 19.35
CA TYR A 13 -0.55 -14.17 19.06
C TYR A 13 -0.17 -13.32 20.29
N LYS A 14 0.86 -12.49 20.14
CA LYS A 14 1.28 -11.57 21.21
C LYS A 14 0.44 -10.30 21.19
N ASP A 15 -0.30 -10.07 22.27
CA ASP A 15 -1.12 -8.87 22.45
C ASP A 15 -0.27 -7.69 22.97
N GLU A 16 0.59 -7.14 22.11
CA GLU A 16 1.53 -6.05 22.48
C GLU A 16 0.95 -4.64 22.23
N GLY A 17 -0.15 -4.52 21.49
CA GLY A 17 -0.71 -3.22 21.12
C GLY A 17 0.16 -2.44 20.13
N CYS A 18 0.03 -1.11 20.16
CA CYS A 18 0.76 -0.14 19.34
C CYS A 18 1.01 1.17 20.11
N ASP A 19 1.57 2.18 19.44
CA ASP A 19 1.81 3.52 20.01
C ASP A 19 0.53 4.27 20.44
N LEU A 20 -0.63 3.87 19.90
CA LEU A 20 -1.93 4.47 20.22
C LEU A 20 -2.68 3.71 21.32
N PHE A 21 -2.56 2.39 21.39
CA PHE A 21 -3.32 1.54 22.31
C PHE A 21 -2.47 0.37 22.80
N PRO A 22 -2.46 0.06 24.11
CA PRO A 22 -1.56 -0.95 24.69
C PRO A 22 -2.00 -2.41 24.49
N SER A 23 -3.17 -2.67 23.88
CA SER A 23 -3.67 -4.01 23.60
C SER A 23 -4.39 -4.01 22.26
N CYS A 24 -3.98 -4.92 21.37
CA CYS A 24 -4.61 -5.20 20.09
C CYS A 24 -6.01 -5.79 20.31
N LEU A 25 -6.19 -6.64 21.32
CA LEU A 25 -7.46 -7.31 21.62
C LEU A 25 -8.53 -6.36 22.20
N HIS A 26 -8.13 -5.26 22.81
CA HIS A 26 -9.04 -4.25 23.39
C HIS A 26 -9.02 -2.90 22.64
N CYS A 27 -8.47 -2.89 21.43
CA CYS A 27 -8.37 -1.68 20.63
C CYS A 27 -9.77 -1.18 20.23
N PRO A 28 -10.15 0.07 20.53
CA PRO A 28 -11.46 0.62 20.18
C PRO A 28 -11.55 1.03 18.70
N LEU A 29 -10.45 0.94 17.94
CA LEU A 29 -10.45 1.31 16.54
C LEU A 29 -11.21 0.27 15.70
N PRO A 30 -12.08 0.70 14.76
CA PRO A 30 -12.83 -0.22 13.91
C PRO A 30 -11.94 -0.98 12.91
N ARG A 31 -10.70 -0.53 12.66
CA ARG A 31 -9.68 -1.22 11.87
C ARG A 31 -8.30 -0.98 12.47
N CYS A 32 -7.46 -2.02 12.50
CA CYS A 32 -6.09 -1.90 12.97
C CYS A 32 -5.28 -0.98 12.04
N ARG A 33 -4.38 -0.17 12.60
CA ARG A 33 -3.50 0.71 11.82
C ARG A 33 -2.51 -0.07 10.95
N TYR A 34 -2.09 -1.25 11.42
CA TYR A 34 -1.21 -2.19 10.71
C TYR A 34 -1.99 -3.20 9.86
N ASP A 35 -3.32 -3.12 9.83
CA ASP A 35 -4.11 -3.88 8.86
C ASP A 35 -3.77 -3.35 7.46
N GLU A 36 -2.90 -4.09 6.78
CA GLU A 36 -2.29 -3.77 5.49
C GLU A 36 -3.33 -3.61 4.38
N GLN A 37 -4.57 -4.05 4.60
CA GLN A 37 -5.68 -3.80 3.69
C GLN A 37 -6.22 -2.37 3.80
N ARG A 38 -5.33 -1.36 3.76
CA ARG A 38 -5.75 -0.05 3.24
C ARG A 38 -6.10 -0.25 1.78
N ARG A 39 -7.40 -0.20 1.47
CA ARG A 39 -7.84 -0.12 0.07
C ARG A 39 -7.19 1.13 -0.50
N GLN A 40 -6.32 0.94 -1.50
CA GLN A 40 -5.77 2.06 -2.24
C GLN A 40 -6.94 2.89 -2.76
N THR A 41 -6.86 4.18 -2.55
CA THR A 41 -7.82 5.11 -3.13
C THR A 41 -7.65 5.09 -4.65
N ALA A 42 -8.72 5.39 -5.39
CA ALA A 42 -8.65 5.52 -6.85
C ALA A 42 -7.56 6.52 -7.30
N LYS A 43 -7.27 7.51 -6.46
CA LYS A 43 -6.19 8.49 -6.69
C LYS A 43 -4.80 7.86 -6.58
N GLU A 44 -4.57 7.00 -5.59
CA GLU A 44 -3.28 6.31 -5.39
C GLU A 44 -3.02 5.34 -6.55
N LEU A 45 -4.00 4.50 -6.88
CA LEU A 45 -3.93 3.60 -8.04
C LEU A 45 -3.60 4.34 -9.35
N ARG A 46 -4.30 5.45 -9.61
CA ARG A 46 -4.03 6.27 -10.79
C ARG A 46 -2.61 6.84 -10.80
N ASN A 47 -2.09 7.26 -9.64
CA ASN A 47 -0.75 7.81 -9.56
C ASN A 47 0.31 6.72 -9.76
N GLU A 48 0.12 5.53 -9.18
CA GLU A 48 1.00 4.37 -9.38
C GLU A 48 1.06 3.97 -10.85
N GLU A 49 -0.08 3.90 -11.54
CA GLU A 49 -0.13 3.61 -12.97
C GLU A 49 0.59 4.68 -13.80
N MET A 50 0.44 5.96 -13.44
CA MET A 50 1.11 7.07 -14.10
C MET A 50 2.64 6.98 -13.97
N LEU A 51 3.13 6.52 -12.82
CA LEU A 51 4.55 6.26 -12.57
C LEU A 51 5.04 5.05 -13.35
N HIS A 52 4.29 3.95 -13.32
CA HIS A 52 4.61 2.74 -14.06
C HIS A 52 4.79 3.02 -15.56
N LEU A 53 3.84 3.73 -16.17
CA LEU A 53 3.92 4.12 -17.58
C LEU A 53 5.10 5.06 -17.88
N HIS A 54 5.46 5.94 -16.95
CA HIS A 54 6.62 6.81 -17.12
C HIS A 54 7.93 6.03 -17.04
N GLU A 55 8.10 5.18 -16.03
CA GLU A 55 9.36 4.50 -15.73
C GLU A 55 9.60 3.25 -16.58
N LYS A 56 8.54 2.48 -16.86
CA LYS A 56 8.64 1.20 -17.59
C LYS A 56 8.43 1.36 -19.09
N GLU A 57 7.51 2.22 -19.48
CA GLU A 57 7.16 2.43 -20.89
C GLU A 57 7.74 3.73 -21.47
N GLY A 58 8.31 4.61 -20.64
CA GLY A 58 8.99 5.82 -21.09
C GLY A 58 8.05 6.90 -21.60
N LEU A 59 6.76 6.86 -21.24
CA LEU A 59 5.78 7.87 -21.68
C LEU A 59 6.20 9.27 -21.19
N LYS A 60 6.05 10.26 -22.07
CA LYS A 60 6.35 11.65 -21.76
C LYS A 60 5.27 12.27 -20.89
N ILE A 61 5.65 13.34 -20.18
CA ILE A 61 4.76 14.09 -19.29
C ILE A 61 3.51 14.60 -20.01
N GLU A 62 3.66 15.04 -21.26
CA GLU A 62 2.56 15.47 -22.13
C GLU A 62 1.55 14.36 -22.37
N GLU A 63 2.03 13.16 -22.73
CA GLU A 63 1.20 12.01 -23.07
C GLU A 63 0.44 11.50 -21.85
N LEU A 64 1.10 11.50 -20.68
CA LEU A 64 0.47 11.17 -19.40
C LEU A 64 -0.60 12.20 -19.02
N ALA A 65 -0.32 13.49 -19.20
CA ALA A 65 -1.28 14.55 -18.91
C ALA A 65 -2.57 14.41 -19.74
N GLU A 66 -2.41 14.15 -21.03
CA GLU A 66 -3.53 13.91 -21.95
C GLU A 66 -4.29 12.63 -21.62
N ARG A 67 -3.58 11.50 -21.48
CA ARG A 67 -4.17 10.18 -21.20
C ARG A 67 -5.00 10.16 -19.91
N PHE A 68 -4.54 10.83 -18.86
CA PHE A 68 -5.22 10.86 -17.57
C PHE A 68 -6.11 12.09 -17.36
N GLY A 69 -6.21 12.99 -18.34
CA GLY A 69 -7.02 14.21 -18.25
C GLY A 69 -6.59 15.14 -17.10
N VAL A 70 -5.29 15.21 -16.81
CA VAL A 70 -4.73 16.04 -15.73
C VAL A 70 -3.76 17.08 -16.28
N SER A 71 -3.48 18.13 -15.52
CA SER A 71 -2.47 19.11 -15.90
C SER A 71 -1.05 18.53 -15.83
N LYS A 72 -0.13 18.99 -16.69
CA LYS A 72 1.30 18.61 -16.61
C LYS A 72 1.89 18.83 -15.22
N ARG A 73 1.48 19.90 -14.52
CA ARG A 73 1.88 20.18 -13.11
C ARG A 73 1.51 19.03 -12.16
N THR A 74 0.38 18.38 -12.39
CA THR A 74 -0.04 17.21 -11.58
C THR A 74 0.88 16.03 -11.83
N VAL A 75 1.22 15.78 -13.10
CA VAL A 75 2.15 14.71 -13.50
C VAL A 75 3.55 14.95 -12.91
N TYR A 76 4.10 16.16 -13.06
CA TYR A 76 5.39 16.54 -12.44
C TYR A 76 5.40 16.35 -10.92
N ARG A 77 4.31 16.70 -10.24
CA ARG A 77 4.20 16.52 -8.78
C ARG A 77 4.16 15.05 -8.37
N ILE A 78 3.60 14.17 -9.20
CA ILE A 78 3.53 12.74 -8.93
C ILE A 78 4.91 12.11 -9.15
N ILE A 79 5.56 12.39 -10.28
CA ILE A 79 6.87 11.84 -10.63
C ILE A 79 7.98 12.41 -9.73
N GLY A 80 7.98 13.72 -9.48
CA GLY A 80 8.99 14.38 -8.65
C GLY A 80 8.98 13.99 -7.17
N ARG A 81 7.99 13.21 -6.71
CA ARG A 81 7.95 12.66 -5.34
C ARG A 81 8.73 11.36 -5.18
N ASN A 82 9.16 10.70 -6.26
CA ASN A 82 9.92 9.43 -6.22
C ASN A 82 11.45 9.61 -6.30
N HIS A 83 11.97 10.84 -6.21
CA HIS A 83 13.40 11.16 -6.26
C HIS A 83 13.98 11.50 -4.87
N GLU A 84 13.55 10.80 -3.81
CA GLU A 84 14.15 10.88 -2.46
C GLU A 84 14.65 9.51 -2.00
#